data_AF-A0AAC8VQD4-F1
#
_entry.id   AF-A0AAC8VQD4-F1
#
_cell.length_a   1.000
_cell.length_b   1.000
_cell.length_c   1.000
_cell.angle_alpha   90.00
_cell.angle_beta   90.00
_cell.angle_gamma   90.00
#
_symmetry.space_group_name_H-M   'P 1'
#
loop_
_entity.id
_entity.type
_entity.pdbx_description
1 polymer ?
#
loop_
_entity_poly.entity_id
_entity_poly.type
_entity_poly.pdbx_seq_one_letter_code
_entity_poly.pdbx_strand_id
1 'polypeptide(L)'
;MKRSGLLAVVGAVFLLQGCHSDSIDQVKSLSIGESSVGQVFESRTDCVQGAWRSFEDAGGRDVVLYSCKLPAPELAKLTDKFRVHSNQMVEQNTTARWRAAHRDDIARVMSEMSIRDVELLYVWRINDGAAPQLADVEVKAATTFSSFSYSVNQPDKFVALAYKDTLADLWPQSLFPQLDKNAGPLYRQLSAL
;
A
#
# COMPACT_ATOMS: atom_id res chain seq x y z
N MET A 1 70.25 23.97 0.86
CA MET A 1 68.76 23.94 0.86
C MET A 1 68.34 22.52 1.21
N LYS A 2 68.13 22.17 2.49
CA LYS A 2 66.87 22.17 3.27
C LYS A 2 65.66 21.47 2.59
N ARG A 3 65.35 20.25 3.08
CA ARG A 3 64.05 19.71 3.57
C ARG A 3 63.99 18.19 3.29
N SER A 4 63.98 17.31 4.31
CA SER A 4 62.81 16.87 5.09
C SER A 4 61.75 16.27 4.14
N GLY A 5 61.51 14.97 4.08
CA GLY A 5 61.16 14.05 5.15
C GLY A 5 59.65 13.76 5.06
N LEU A 6 59.23 12.49 5.12
CA LEU A 6 58.07 12.01 5.89
C LEU A 6 57.87 10.50 5.65
N LEU A 7 57.95 9.74 6.74
CA LEU A 7 57.28 8.46 6.90
C LEU A 7 55.78 8.65 6.68
N ALA A 8 55.14 7.78 5.91
CA ALA A 8 53.71 7.56 6.01
C ALA A 8 53.49 6.26 6.79
N VAL A 9 53.05 6.46 8.04
CA VAL A 9 52.73 5.46 9.04
C VAL A 9 51.47 4.70 8.65
N VAL A 10 51.54 3.39 8.85
CA VAL A 10 50.47 2.42 9.05
C VAL A 10 49.17 3.05 9.57
N GLY A 11 48.11 2.98 8.77
CA GLY A 11 46.75 3.31 9.16
C GLY A 11 45.83 2.14 8.83
N ALA A 12 45.94 1.05 9.60
CA ALA A 12 44.92 0.02 9.63
C ALA A 12 43.65 0.64 10.23
N VAL A 13 42.78 1.13 9.36
CA VAL A 13 41.40 1.48 9.74
C VAL A 13 40.67 0.17 9.97
N PHE A 14 40.75 -0.34 11.20
CA PHE A 14 39.74 -1.22 11.74
C PHE A 14 38.44 -0.40 11.79
N LEU A 15 37.64 -0.50 10.74
CA LEU A 15 36.22 -0.18 10.83
C LEU A 15 35.65 -1.15 11.85
N LEU A 16 35.44 -0.64 13.07
CA LEU A 16 34.53 -1.21 14.03
C LEU A 16 33.19 -1.38 13.33
N GLN A 17 32.94 -2.57 12.78
CA GLN A 17 31.60 -3.02 12.43
C GLN A 17 30.84 -3.12 13.74
N GLY A 18 30.29 -1.99 14.18
CA GLY A 18 29.20 -1.99 15.14
C GLY A 18 28.12 -2.90 14.58
N CYS A 19 27.68 -3.85 15.38
CA CYS A 19 26.53 -4.70 15.10
C CYS A 19 25.28 -3.83 14.92
N HIS A 20 25.11 -3.23 13.75
CA HIS A 20 23.83 -2.67 13.33
C HIS A 20 22.98 -3.90 13.00
N SER A 21 22.02 -4.22 13.86
CA SER A 21 20.94 -5.10 13.42
C SER A 21 20.33 -4.48 12.17
N ASP A 22 20.16 -5.29 11.13
CA ASP A 22 19.51 -4.87 9.89
C ASP A 22 18.20 -4.15 10.26
N SER A 23 17.98 -2.94 9.73
CA SER A 23 16.80 -2.12 10.02
C SER A 23 15.51 -2.94 9.80
N ILE A 24 15.54 -3.88 8.84
CA ILE A 24 14.46 -4.86 8.61
C ILE A 24 14.26 -5.77 9.83
N ASP A 25 15.32 -6.34 10.40
CA ASP A 25 15.25 -7.20 11.58
C ASP A 25 14.71 -6.45 12.80
N GLN A 26 15.09 -5.17 12.96
CA GLN A 26 14.52 -4.31 14.01
C GLN A 26 13.00 -4.21 13.87
N VAL A 27 12.49 -3.93 12.67
CA VAL A 27 11.04 -3.86 12.42
C VAL A 27 10.38 -5.23 12.61
N LYS A 28 10.95 -6.30 12.08
CA LYS A 28 10.40 -7.66 12.21
C LYS A 28 10.31 -8.12 13.67
N SER A 29 11.18 -7.64 14.54
CA SER A 29 11.21 -7.96 15.97
C SER A 29 10.13 -7.25 16.80
N LEU A 30 9.48 -6.20 16.25
CA LEU A 30 8.42 -5.47 16.95
C LEU A 30 7.26 -6.41 17.29
N SER A 31 6.75 -6.30 18.53
CA SER A 31 5.61 -7.07 18.98
C SER A 31 4.28 -6.46 18.51
N ILE A 32 3.39 -7.31 17.98
CA ILE A 32 2.00 -6.99 17.66
C ILE A 32 1.13 -8.09 18.30
N GLY A 33 0.53 -7.77 19.45
CA GLY A 33 -0.19 -8.76 20.24
C GLY A 33 0.77 -9.85 20.75
N GLU A 34 0.48 -11.11 20.41
CA GLU A 34 1.26 -12.29 20.83
C GLU A 34 2.33 -12.72 19.80
N SER A 35 2.44 -12.03 18.67
CA SER A 35 3.36 -12.37 17.58
C SER A 35 4.25 -11.18 17.21
N SER A 36 5.34 -11.44 16.50
CA SER A 36 6.15 -10.36 15.93
C SER A 36 5.60 -9.87 14.58
N VAL A 37 5.94 -8.65 14.19
CA VAL A 37 5.64 -8.11 12.85
C VAL A 37 6.13 -9.08 11.77
N GLY A 38 7.36 -9.59 11.90
CA GLY A 38 7.93 -10.53 10.94
C GLY A 38 7.07 -11.79 10.78
N GLN A 39 6.72 -12.43 11.91
CA GLN A 39 5.89 -13.64 11.92
C GLN A 39 4.52 -13.39 11.28
N VAL A 40 3.87 -12.28 11.64
CA VAL A 40 2.57 -11.91 11.09
C VAL A 40 2.68 -11.74 9.59
N PHE A 41 3.59 -10.89 9.12
CA PHE A 41 3.66 -10.49 7.71
C PHE A 41 4.14 -11.61 6.78
N GLU A 42 5.03 -12.48 7.26
CA GLU A 42 5.53 -13.63 6.49
C GLU A 42 4.51 -14.79 6.40
N SER A 43 3.57 -14.88 7.34
CA SER A 43 2.53 -15.93 7.36
C SER A 43 1.22 -15.55 6.67
N ARG A 44 1.11 -14.30 6.18
CA ARG A 44 -0.08 -13.78 5.52
C ARG A 44 -0.42 -14.55 4.25
N THR A 45 -1.70 -14.87 4.10
CA THR A 45 -2.28 -15.46 2.87
C THR A 45 -3.13 -14.47 2.08
N ASP A 46 -3.55 -13.38 2.73
CA ASP A 46 -4.31 -12.27 2.13
C ASP A 46 -3.42 -11.33 1.27
N CYS A 47 -2.11 -11.58 1.24
CA CYS A 47 -1.15 -10.84 0.44
C CYS A 47 -0.14 -11.79 -0.22
N VAL A 48 0.19 -11.54 -1.48
CA VAL A 48 1.17 -12.29 -2.26
C VAL A 48 2.36 -11.41 -2.64
N GLN A 49 3.48 -12.04 -3.00
CA GLN A 49 4.71 -11.35 -3.43
C GLN A 49 5.24 -10.37 -2.36
N GLY A 50 5.16 -10.76 -1.08
CA GLY A 50 5.68 -10.00 0.04
C GLY A 50 7.19 -9.76 -0.07
N ALA A 51 7.61 -8.52 0.07
CA ALA A 51 9.02 -8.14 0.00
C ALA A 51 9.36 -7.06 1.04
N TRP A 52 10.46 -7.28 1.74
CA TRP A 52 11.06 -6.30 2.64
C TRP A 52 12.18 -5.54 1.94
N ARG A 53 12.27 -4.24 2.17
CA ARG A 53 13.37 -3.38 1.71
C ARG A 53 13.68 -2.35 2.78
N SER A 54 14.95 -1.97 2.89
CA SER A 54 15.39 -0.83 3.69
C SER A 54 16.12 0.18 2.80
N PHE A 55 15.99 1.46 3.14
CA PHE A 55 16.69 2.57 2.49
C PHE A 55 16.72 3.78 3.43
N GLU A 56 17.64 4.71 3.19
CA GLU A 56 17.72 5.97 3.93
C GLU A 56 16.85 7.03 3.24
N ASP A 57 16.04 7.78 4.00
CA ASP A 57 15.33 8.94 3.47
C ASP A 57 16.22 10.20 3.38
N ALA A 58 15.70 11.27 2.76
CA ALA A 58 16.46 12.51 2.59
C ALA A 58 16.91 13.17 3.91
N GLY A 59 16.33 12.78 5.05
CA GLY A 59 16.69 13.24 6.37
C GLY A 59 17.73 12.37 7.08
N GLY A 60 18.30 11.37 6.40
CA GLY A 60 19.28 10.46 6.97
C GLY A 60 18.67 9.36 7.85
N ARG A 61 17.36 9.15 7.79
CA ARG A 61 16.66 8.17 8.63
C ARG A 61 16.48 6.87 7.87
N ASP A 62 16.66 5.76 8.57
CA ASP A 62 16.32 4.44 8.05
C ASP A 62 14.81 4.30 7.87
N VAL A 63 14.42 3.89 6.66
CA VAL A 63 13.05 3.56 6.28
C VAL A 63 13.00 2.10 5.89
N VAL A 64 12.08 1.37 6.50
CA VAL A 64 11.78 -0.01 6.16
C VAL A 64 10.43 -0.07 5.48
N LEU A 65 10.39 -0.67 4.31
CA LEU A 65 9.20 -0.88 3.52
C LEU A 65 8.91 -2.38 3.45
N TYR A 66 7.68 -2.76 3.81
CA TYR A 66 7.10 -4.02 3.35
C TYR A 66 6.10 -3.74 2.24
N SER A 67 6.29 -4.36 1.08
CA SER A 67 5.32 -4.32 -0.01
C SER A 67 4.73 -5.70 -0.28
N CYS A 68 3.46 -5.74 -0.65
CA CYS A 68 2.79 -6.96 -1.09
C CYS A 68 1.56 -6.61 -1.95
N LYS A 69 1.01 -7.60 -2.66
CA LYS A 69 -0.16 -7.41 -3.53
C LYS A 69 -1.35 -8.23 -3.08
N LEU A 70 -2.55 -7.72 -3.29
CA LEU A 70 -3.75 -8.53 -3.10
C LEU A 70 -3.79 -9.67 -4.12
N PRO A 71 -4.13 -10.90 -3.72
CA PRO A 71 -4.23 -12.02 -4.63
C PRO A 71 -5.46 -11.88 -5.55
N ALA A 72 -5.40 -12.51 -6.72
CA ALA A 72 -6.45 -12.41 -7.74
C ALA A 72 -7.88 -12.71 -7.22
N PRO A 73 -8.13 -13.70 -6.33
CA PRO A 73 -9.45 -13.93 -5.78
C PRO A 73 -10.00 -12.74 -4.97
N GLU A 74 -9.15 -12.04 -4.22
CA GLU A 74 -9.55 -10.86 -3.45
C GLU A 74 -9.81 -9.66 -4.37
N LEU A 75 -9.00 -9.49 -5.42
CA LEU A 75 -9.24 -8.46 -6.44
C LEU A 75 -10.58 -8.67 -7.16
N ALA A 76 -10.94 -9.92 -7.46
CA ALA A 76 -12.23 -10.27 -8.05
C ALA A 76 -13.40 -9.92 -7.11
N LYS A 77 -13.33 -10.34 -5.84
CA LYS A 77 -14.34 -9.99 -4.81
C LYS A 77 -14.49 -8.48 -4.65
N LEU A 78 -13.39 -7.73 -4.61
CA LEU A 78 -13.42 -6.27 -4.50
C LEU A 78 -14.02 -5.63 -5.75
N THR A 79 -13.70 -6.14 -6.94
CA THR A 79 -14.29 -5.68 -8.19
C THR A 79 -15.82 -5.87 -8.19
N ASP A 80 -16.31 -7.04 -7.76
CA ASP A 80 -17.75 -7.30 -7.71
C ASP A 80 -18.45 -6.38 -6.69
N LYS A 81 -17.86 -6.19 -5.50
CA LYS A 81 -18.37 -5.21 -4.52
C LYS A 81 -18.39 -3.79 -5.10
N PHE A 82 -17.36 -3.40 -5.84
CA PHE A 82 -17.29 -2.06 -6.43
C PHE A 82 -18.33 -1.87 -7.53
N ARG A 83 -18.61 -2.89 -8.36
CA ARG A 83 -19.70 -2.86 -9.34
C ARG A 83 -21.06 -2.63 -8.69
N VAL A 84 -21.35 -3.31 -7.58
CA VAL A 84 -22.59 -3.10 -6.82
C VAL A 84 -22.66 -1.67 -6.29
N HIS A 85 -21.59 -1.18 -5.67
CA HIS A 85 -21.49 0.20 -5.17
C HIS A 85 -21.70 1.25 -6.27
N SER A 86 -20.99 1.12 -7.39
CA SER A 86 -21.11 2.06 -8.52
C SER A 86 -22.50 2.04 -9.14
N ASN A 87 -23.16 0.87 -9.24
CA ASN A 87 -24.55 0.79 -9.66
C ASN A 87 -25.48 1.55 -8.71
N GLN A 88 -25.33 1.37 -7.39
CA GLN A 88 -26.12 2.10 -6.39
C GLN A 88 -25.90 3.62 -6.51
N MET A 89 -24.66 4.05 -6.75
CA MET A 89 -24.35 5.47 -6.99
C MET A 89 -25.05 6.01 -8.24
N VAL A 90 -25.07 5.25 -9.34
CA VAL A 90 -25.84 5.65 -10.54
C VAL A 90 -27.33 5.76 -10.21
N GLU A 91 -27.91 4.80 -9.47
CA GLU A 91 -29.32 4.85 -9.08
C GLU A 91 -29.67 6.05 -8.20
N GLN A 92 -28.79 6.42 -7.27
CA GLN A 92 -28.98 7.56 -6.36
C GLN A 92 -28.83 8.91 -7.08
N ASN A 93 -27.98 8.98 -8.09
CA ASN A 93 -27.63 10.25 -8.76
C ASN A 93 -28.37 10.47 -10.10
N THR A 94 -29.21 9.53 -10.54
CA THR A 94 -29.90 9.62 -11.84
C THR A 94 -31.39 9.25 -11.75
N THR A 95 -32.17 9.74 -12.73
CA THR A 95 -33.60 9.43 -12.78
C THR A 95 -33.87 8.05 -13.39
N ALA A 96 -35.01 7.43 -13.03
CA ALA A 96 -35.44 6.17 -13.64
C ALA A 96 -35.55 6.25 -15.17
N ARG A 97 -36.04 7.40 -15.71
CA ARG A 97 -36.11 7.65 -17.15
C ARG A 97 -34.73 7.66 -17.81
N TRP A 98 -33.76 8.32 -17.19
CA TRP A 98 -32.39 8.36 -17.70
C TRP A 98 -31.77 6.96 -17.71
N ARG A 99 -31.92 6.20 -16.62
CA ARG A 99 -31.41 4.82 -16.53
C ARG A 99 -32.04 3.88 -17.56
N ALA A 100 -33.32 4.05 -17.87
CA ALA A 100 -33.98 3.26 -18.91
C ALA A 100 -33.40 3.58 -20.31
N ALA A 101 -33.10 4.84 -20.58
CA ALA A 101 -32.51 5.27 -21.85
C ALA A 101 -31.05 4.81 -22.03
N HIS A 102 -30.26 4.72 -20.95
CA HIS A 102 -28.83 4.38 -20.97
C HIS A 102 -28.52 3.00 -20.39
N ARG A 103 -29.50 2.09 -20.39
CA ARG A 103 -29.38 0.77 -19.75
C ARG A 103 -28.18 -0.02 -20.27
N ASP A 104 -28.02 -0.06 -21.58
CA ASP A 104 -26.96 -0.84 -22.23
C ASP A 104 -25.58 -0.22 -22.01
N ASP A 105 -25.49 1.11 -21.93
CA ASP A 105 -24.24 1.80 -21.61
C ASP A 105 -23.80 1.58 -20.17
N ILE A 106 -24.74 1.64 -19.22
CA ILE A 106 -24.48 1.29 -17.83
C ILE A 106 -23.99 -0.16 -17.75
N ALA A 107 -24.70 -1.10 -18.40
CA ALA A 107 -24.32 -2.51 -18.40
C ALA A 107 -22.92 -2.74 -18.98
N ARG A 108 -22.60 -2.09 -20.11
CA ARG A 108 -21.29 -2.15 -20.75
C ARG A 108 -20.19 -1.63 -19.82
N VAL A 109 -20.33 -0.41 -19.31
CA VAL A 109 -19.34 0.20 -18.40
C VAL A 109 -19.11 -0.66 -17.16
N MET A 110 -20.17 -1.19 -16.54
CA MET A 110 -20.04 -2.06 -15.37
C MET A 110 -19.34 -3.39 -15.70
N SER A 111 -19.54 -3.93 -16.90
CA SER A 111 -18.87 -5.15 -17.35
C SER A 111 -17.37 -4.95 -17.59
N GLU A 112 -16.97 -3.78 -18.08
CA GLU A 112 -15.57 -3.42 -18.34
C GLU A 112 -14.84 -3.05 -17.04
N MET A 113 -15.55 -2.58 -16.02
CA MET A 113 -14.95 -2.14 -14.77
C MET A 113 -14.27 -3.30 -14.02
N SER A 114 -12.97 -3.16 -13.79
CA SER A 114 -12.14 -4.09 -13.02
C SER A 114 -11.10 -3.35 -12.18
N ILE A 115 -10.89 -3.82 -10.95
CA ILE A 115 -9.69 -3.53 -10.14
C ILE A 115 -8.65 -4.56 -10.56
N ARG A 116 -7.57 -4.11 -11.20
CA ARG A 116 -6.55 -4.95 -11.84
C ARG A 116 -5.39 -5.28 -10.92
N ASP A 117 -5.01 -4.33 -10.08
CA ASP A 117 -3.91 -4.49 -9.13
C ASP A 117 -4.15 -3.64 -7.89
N VAL A 118 -3.74 -4.16 -6.73
CA VAL A 118 -3.71 -3.44 -5.46
C VAL A 118 -2.43 -3.85 -4.74
N GLU A 119 -1.52 -2.90 -4.58
CA GLU A 119 -0.27 -3.04 -3.83
C GLU A 119 -0.40 -2.28 -2.51
N LEU A 120 -0.03 -2.94 -1.41
CA LEU A 120 0.09 -2.36 -0.07
C LEU A 120 1.56 -2.08 0.23
N LEU A 121 1.83 -0.91 0.77
CA LEU A 121 3.14 -0.45 1.17
C LEU A 121 3.08 -0.02 2.63
N TYR A 122 3.65 -0.83 3.52
CA TYR A 122 3.76 -0.51 4.94
C TYR A 122 5.12 0.12 5.20
N VAL A 123 5.11 1.34 5.71
CA VAL A 123 6.31 2.16 5.86
C VAL A 123 6.61 2.34 7.35
N TRP A 124 7.74 1.83 7.80
CA TRP A 124 8.28 2.12 9.12
C TRP A 124 9.47 3.07 9.01
N ARG A 125 9.57 4.00 9.97
CA ARG A 125 10.72 4.91 10.11
C ARG A 125 11.43 4.61 11.42
N ILE A 126 12.75 4.60 11.37
CA ILE A 126 13.63 4.46 12.53
C ILE A 126 14.34 5.79 12.71
N ASN A 127 14.08 6.46 13.83
CA ASN A 127 14.87 7.63 14.22
C ASN A 127 16.03 7.14 15.10
N ASP A 128 17.17 7.85 15.06
CA ASP A 128 18.36 7.48 15.82
C ASP A 128 18.05 7.19 17.30
N GLY A 129 18.38 5.97 17.73
CA GLY A 129 18.20 5.49 19.10
C GLY A 129 16.74 5.25 19.53
N ALA A 130 15.76 5.40 18.63
CA ALA A 130 14.35 5.14 18.90
C ALA A 130 13.89 3.81 18.32
N ALA A 131 12.83 3.24 18.90
CA ALA A 131 12.17 2.07 18.31
C ALA A 131 11.55 2.43 16.95
N PRO A 132 11.53 1.50 15.98
CA PRO A 132 10.85 1.73 14.71
C PRO A 132 9.36 2.07 14.90
N GLN A 133 8.86 3.01 14.13
CA GLN A 133 7.46 3.46 14.18
C GLN A 133 6.79 3.29 12.82
N LEU A 134 5.56 2.77 12.81
CA LEU A 134 4.73 2.76 11.60
C LEU A 134 4.41 4.19 11.21
N ALA A 135 4.93 4.62 10.07
CA ALA A 135 4.82 5.98 9.59
C ALA A 135 3.66 6.16 8.61
N ASP A 136 3.41 5.16 7.76
CA ASP A 136 2.32 5.18 6.78
C ASP A 136 1.94 3.77 6.32
N VAL A 137 0.74 3.64 5.78
CA VAL A 137 0.36 2.56 4.89
C VAL A 137 -0.19 3.17 3.60
N GLU A 138 0.56 3.04 2.51
CA GLU A 138 0.14 3.50 1.19
C GLU A 138 -0.50 2.34 0.42
N VAL A 139 -1.59 2.63 -0.28
CA VAL A 139 -2.23 1.73 -1.22
C VAL A 139 -2.03 2.28 -2.62
N LYS A 140 -1.53 1.45 -3.53
CA LYS A 140 -1.48 1.73 -4.97
C LYS A 140 -2.49 0.85 -5.66
N ALA A 141 -3.38 1.46 -6.44
CA ALA A 141 -4.43 0.75 -7.14
C ALA A 141 -4.35 1.04 -8.65
N ALA A 142 -4.49 -0.02 -9.44
CA ALA A 142 -4.70 0.08 -10.88
C ALA A 142 -6.07 -0.49 -11.22
N THR A 143 -6.89 0.30 -11.91
CA THR A 143 -8.22 -0.10 -12.37
C THR A 143 -8.24 -0.08 -13.89
N THR A 144 -9.39 -0.40 -14.49
CA THR A 144 -9.58 -0.31 -15.95
C THR A 144 -9.41 1.14 -16.45
N PHE A 145 -9.87 2.13 -15.67
CA PHE A 145 -9.98 3.52 -16.13
C PHE A 145 -8.99 4.49 -15.47
N SER A 146 -8.27 4.05 -14.43
CA SER A 146 -7.36 4.91 -13.68
C SER A 146 -6.27 4.11 -12.98
N SER A 147 -5.22 4.80 -12.57
CA SER A 147 -4.23 4.30 -11.62
C SER A 147 -3.87 5.43 -10.66
N PHE A 148 -3.82 5.13 -9.38
CA PHE A 148 -3.62 6.13 -8.33
C PHE A 148 -3.00 5.49 -7.10
N SER A 149 -2.48 6.32 -6.20
CA SER A 149 -2.08 5.90 -4.87
C SER A 149 -2.60 6.85 -3.80
N TYR A 150 -2.71 6.34 -2.58
CA TYR A 150 -3.17 7.11 -1.43
C TYR A 150 -2.66 6.51 -0.12
N SER A 151 -2.37 7.39 0.85
CA SER A 151 -2.12 7.00 2.24
C SER A 151 -3.46 6.70 2.93
N VAL A 152 -3.51 5.60 3.69
CA VAL A 152 -4.73 5.23 4.42
C VAL A 152 -4.87 6.06 5.70
N ASN A 153 -6.11 6.40 6.06
CA ASN A 153 -6.37 7.23 7.25
C ASN A 153 -6.20 6.48 8.59
N GLN A 154 -6.13 5.14 8.56
CA GLN A 154 -6.06 4.29 9.76
C GLN A 154 -5.03 3.17 9.54
N PRO A 155 -3.72 3.51 9.48
CA PRO A 155 -2.66 2.56 9.13
C PRO A 155 -2.61 1.35 10.08
N ASP A 156 -2.88 1.56 11.37
CA ASP A 156 -2.94 0.47 12.36
C ASP A 156 -4.02 -0.58 12.05
N LYS A 157 -5.14 -0.20 11.43
CA LYS A 157 -6.17 -1.17 11.02
C LYS A 157 -5.73 -2.01 9.83
N PHE A 158 -4.89 -1.47 8.95
CA PHE A 158 -4.30 -2.22 7.85
C PHE A 158 -3.19 -3.16 8.32
N VAL A 159 -2.44 -2.76 9.34
CA VAL A 159 -1.57 -3.69 10.07
C VAL A 159 -2.44 -4.73 10.78
N ALA A 160 -3.63 -4.36 11.25
CA ALA A 160 -4.53 -5.31 11.87
C ALA A 160 -5.09 -6.38 10.93
N LEU A 161 -5.33 -6.02 9.68
CA LEU A 161 -5.72 -6.96 8.64
C LEU A 161 -4.67 -8.07 8.46
N ALA A 162 -3.39 -7.72 8.58
CA ALA A 162 -2.30 -8.69 8.46
C ALA A 162 -2.34 -9.81 9.50
N TYR A 163 -2.93 -9.55 10.68
CA TYR A 163 -2.95 -10.50 11.80
C TYR A 163 -4.35 -11.03 12.15
N LYS A 164 -5.42 -10.36 11.71
CA LYS A 164 -6.83 -10.73 11.94
C LYS A 164 -7.59 -10.68 10.62
N ASP A 165 -7.99 -11.84 10.13
CA ASP A 165 -8.72 -12.07 8.87
C ASP A 165 -10.19 -11.58 8.90
N THR A 166 -10.50 -10.53 9.66
CA THR A 166 -11.87 -10.21 10.09
C THR A 166 -12.36 -8.81 9.74
N LEU A 167 -11.67 -8.06 8.88
CA LEU A 167 -12.12 -6.71 8.48
C LEU A 167 -12.70 -6.68 7.07
N ALA A 168 -13.81 -7.40 6.86
CA ALA A 168 -14.49 -7.56 5.57
C ALA A 168 -14.82 -6.24 4.83
N ASP A 169 -14.89 -5.13 5.58
CA ASP A 169 -15.28 -3.81 5.08
C ASP A 169 -14.15 -2.78 5.03
N LEU A 170 -12.93 -3.10 5.50
CA LEU A 170 -11.83 -2.13 5.52
C LEU A 170 -11.47 -1.67 4.10
N TRP A 171 -11.40 -2.61 3.16
CA TRP A 171 -11.11 -2.32 1.77
C TRP A 171 -12.18 -1.45 1.10
N PRO A 172 -13.48 -1.81 1.11
CA PRO A 172 -14.53 -0.93 0.59
C PRO A 172 -14.49 0.48 1.19
N GLN A 173 -14.38 0.60 2.52
CA GLN A 173 -14.37 1.91 3.20
C GLN A 173 -13.17 2.77 2.83
N SER A 174 -12.02 2.14 2.59
CA SER A 174 -10.78 2.84 2.25
C SER A 174 -10.66 3.15 0.76
N LEU A 175 -10.96 2.18 -0.11
CA LEU A 175 -10.64 2.21 -1.53
C LEU A 175 -11.75 2.84 -2.37
N PHE A 176 -13.03 2.59 -2.07
CA PHE A 176 -14.13 3.04 -2.93
C PHE A 176 -14.25 4.56 -3.03
N PRO A 177 -14.08 5.34 -1.95
CA PRO A 177 -14.05 6.80 -2.06
C PRO A 177 -12.95 7.30 -2.99
N GLN A 178 -11.80 6.63 -3.01
CA GLN A 178 -10.68 6.98 -3.90
C GLN A 178 -10.99 6.56 -5.33
N LEU A 179 -11.60 5.39 -5.54
CA LEU A 179 -12.06 4.96 -6.86
C LEU A 179 -13.07 5.96 -7.44
N ASP A 180 -14.08 6.38 -6.65
CA ASP A 180 -15.11 7.33 -7.08
C ASP A 180 -14.50 8.69 -7.44
N LYS A 181 -13.57 9.20 -6.62
CA LYS A 181 -12.83 10.43 -6.90
C LYS A 181 -12.05 10.34 -8.22
N ASN A 182 -11.48 9.17 -8.50
CA ASN A 182 -10.66 8.93 -9.70
C ASN A 182 -11.47 8.37 -10.89
N ALA A 183 -12.78 8.12 -10.73
CA ALA A 183 -13.68 7.65 -11.77
C ALA A 183 -14.19 8.77 -12.68
N GLY A 184 -13.61 9.97 -12.62
CA GLY A 184 -13.92 11.08 -13.53
C GLY A 184 -13.95 10.72 -15.03
N PRO A 185 -13.08 9.83 -15.54
CA PRO A 185 -13.20 9.31 -16.90
C PRO A 185 -14.44 8.43 -17.13
N LEU A 186 -14.80 7.58 -16.15
CA LEU A 186 -15.98 6.70 -16.20
C LEU A 186 -17.27 7.51 -16.29
N TYR A 187 -17.42 8.51 -15.43
CA TYR A 187 -18.60 9.39 -15.46
C TYR A 187 -18.65 10.25 -16.73
N ARG A 188 -17.49 10.67 -17.27
CA ARG A 188 -17.44 11.36 -18.56
C ARG A 188 -17.83 10.46 -19.73
N GLN A 189 -17.47 9.18 -19.70
CA GLN A 189 -17.92 8.20 -20.69
C GLN A 189 -19.44 7.99 -20.61
N LEU A 190 -20.00 7.93 -19.40
CA LEU A 190 -21.45 7.82 -19.21
C LEU A 190 -22.23 9.10 -19.61
N SER A 191 -21.62 10.28 -19.53
CA SER A 191 -22.26 11.56 -19.85
C SER A 191 -22.07 12.03 -21.31
N ALA A 192 -21.16 11.40 -22.05
CA ALA A 192 -20.89 11.73 -23.46
C ALA A 192 -21.73 10.88 -24.44
N LEU A 193 -22.60 10.03 -23.90
CA LEU A 193 -23.59 9.19 -24.58
C LEU A 193 -24.97 9.81 -24.39
#